data_AF-A0AAE3CHJ5-F1
#
_entry.id   AF-A0AAE3CHJ5-F1
#
_cell.length_a   1.000
_cell.length_b   1.000
_cell.length_c   1.000
_cell.angle_alpha   90.00
_cell.angle_beta   90.00
_cell.angle_gamma   90.00
#
_symmetry.space_group_name_H-M   'P 1'
#
loop_
_entity.id
_entity.type
_entity.pdbx_description
1 polymer ?
#
loop_
_entity_poly.entity_id
_entity_poly.type
_entity_poly.pdbx_seq_one_letter_code
_entity_poly.pdbx_strand_id
1 'polypeptide(L)'
;MIYRRERSGIWQCRYKVAGVWQRASTKERKIELAKDKAKEIFFEAQIRNRSNLPVVTRRFKDIAKLAIERMEQELSAGKGKVIYRDYVRVIKDYIIPSLGNHMITNIDYEALEQFDRARIELMGKEPTSSTLHTQNAAMNRVFDEAVIRGFLTEAKGIKPAWPKPGFIPKSEMLIENHF
;
A
#
# COMPACT_ATOMS: atom_id res chain seq x y z
N MET A 1 -1.99 21.05 17.46
CA MET A 1 -2.64 20.74 18.75
C MET A 1 -2.01 19.47 19.32
N ILE A 2 -1.71 19.42 20.62
CA ILE A 2 -1.18 18.23 21.31
C ILE A 2 -2.20 17.82 22.37
N TYR A 3 -2.44 16.52 22.52
CA TYR A 3 -3.43 15.96 23.44
C TYR A 3 -2.99 14.57 23.93
N ARG A 4 -3.52 14.13 25.07
CA ARG A 4 -3.28 12.80 25.64
C ARG A 4 -4.61 12.06 25.76
N ARG A 5 -4.63 10.76 25.47
CA ARG A 5 -5.84 9.91 25.66
C ARG A 5 -5.89 9.42 27.10
N GLU A 6 -7.09 9.21 27.64
CA GLU A 6 -7.28 8.75 29.03
C GLU A 6 -6.50 7.47 29.36
N ARG A 7 -6.44 6.51 28.43
CA ARG A 7 -5.78 5.20 28.61
C ARG A 7 -4.35 5.13 28.08
N SER A 8 -3.73 6.26 27.70
CA SER A 8 -2.39 6.26 27.12
C SER A 8 -1.50 7.31 27.78
N GLY A 9 -0.37 6.87 28.33
CA GLY A 9 0.67 7.79 28.84
C GLY A 9 1.43 8.54 27.74
N ILE A 10 1.13 8.29 26.47
CA ILE A 10 1.82 8.86 25.31
C ILE A 10 1.03 10.06 24.77
N TRP A 11 1.73 11.17 24.54
CA TRP A 11 1.16 12.35 23.89
C TRP A 11 0.95 12.12 22.39
N GLN A 12 -0.11 12.72 21.86
CA GLN A 12 -0.46 12.68 20.45
C GLN A 12 -0.57 14.11 19.92
N CYS A 13 -0.31 14.29 18.64
CA CYS A 13 -0.47 15.57 17.98
C CYS A 13 -1.46 15.46 16.81
N ARG A 14 -2.20 16.55 16.60
CA ARG A 14 -3.03 16.80 15.43
C ARG A 14 -2.51 18.04 14.71
N TYR A 15 -2.29 17.91 13.41
CA TYR A 15 -1.74 18.96 12.55
C TYR A 15 -2.41 18.91 11.17
N LYS A 16 -2.29 19.99 10.40
CA LYS A 16 -2.95 20.14 9.09
C LYS A 16 -1.88 20.33 8.01
N VAL A 17 -1.90 19.49 6.98
CA VAL A 17 -1.00 19.60 5.80
C VAL A 17 -1.85 19.48 4.55
N ALA A 18 -1.63 20.35 3.57
CA ALA A 18 -2.38 20.38 2.31
C ALA A 18 -3.91 20.32 2.51
N GLY A 19 -4.45 21.06 3.48
CA GLY A 19 -5.90 21.07 3.75
C GLY A 19 -6.41 19.89 4.60
N VAL A 20 -5.64 18.81 4.76
CA VAL A 20 -6.09 17.58 5.43
C VAL A 20 -5.57 17.50 6.87
N TRP A 21 -6.45 17.14 7.80
CA TRP A 21 -6.08 16.90 9.19
C TRP A 21 -5.42 15.54 9.39
N GLN A 22 -4.24 15.55 9.99
CA GLN A 22 -3.48 14.36 10.36
C GLN A 22 -3.38 14.20 11.87
N ARG A 23 -3.20 12.95 12.31
CA ARG A 23 -2.95 12.58 13.69
C ARG A 23 -1.71 11.70 13.75
N ALA A 24 -0.80 11.99 14.67
CA ALA A 24 0.37 11.17 14.93
C ALA A 24 0.60 11.04 16.44
N SER A 25 1.27 9.96 16.83
CA SER A 25 1.77 9.79 18.20
C SER A 25 3.13 10.45 18.29
N THR A 26 3.38 11.25 19.32
CA THR A 26 4.72 11.80 19.56
C THR A 26 5.65 10.74 20.16
N LYS A 27 5.12 9.61 20.66
CA LYS A 27 5.85 8.58 21.41
C LYS A 27 6.48 9.08 22.73
N GLU A 28 6.20 10.32 23.10
CA GLU A 28 6.75 10.95 24.31
C GLU A 28 5.74 10.93 25.46
N ARG A 29 6.25 10.77 26.69
CA ARG A 29 5.44 10.86 27.93
C ARG A 29 5.51 12.24 28.58
N LYS A 30 6.61 12.98 28.37
CA LYS A 30 6.80 14.34 28.88
C LYS A 30 6.24 15.35 27.88
N ILE A 31 5.51 16.36 28.39
CA ILE A 31 4.82 17.34 27.53
C ILE A 31 5.78 18.21 26.71
N GLU A 32 6.92 18.63 27.28
CA GLU A 32 7.89 19.47 26.55
C GLU A 32 8.53 18.70 25.39
N LEU A 33 9.02 17.48 25.63
CA LEU A 33 9.53 16.60 24.57
C LEU A 33 8.45 16.31 23.50
N ALA A 34 7.20 16.14 23.93
CA ALA A 34 6.09 15.96 23.00
C ALA A 34 5.83 17.21 22.12
N LYS A 35 6.04 18.43 22.64
CA LYS A 35 5.93 19.66 21.85
C LYS A 35 6.97 19.73 20.76
N ASP A 36 8.22 19.45 21.08
CA ASP A 36 9.30 19.51 20.10
C ASP A 36 9.15 18.39 19.07
N LYS A 37 8.83 17.16 19.50
CA LYS A 37 8.53 16.07 18.57
C LYS A 37 7.33 16.36 17.67
N ALA A 38 6.29 17.02 18.19
CA ALA A 38 5.13 17.40 17.38
C ALA A 38 5.50 18.45 16.30
N LYS A 39 6.45 19.36 16.58
CA LYS A 39 6.98 20.29 15.57
C LYS A 39 7.76 19.54 14.50
N GLU A 40 8.65 18.62 14.89
CA GLU A 40 9.40 17.78 13.95
C GLU A 40 8.48 17.01 13.00
N ILE A 41 7.48 16.31 13.56
CA ILE A 41 6.48 15.56 12.77
C ILE A 41 5.77 16.48 11.78
N PHE A 42 5.41 17.70 12.20
CA PHE A 42 4.78 18.68 11.32
C PHE A 42 5.71 19.11 10.19
N PHE A 43 6.97 19.44 10.49
CA PHE A 43 7.95 19.84 9.47
C PHE A 43 8.25 18.71 8.49
N GLU A 44 8.45 17.47 8.96
CA GLU A 44 8.62 16.31 8.09
C GLU A 44 7.44 16.12 7.15
N ALA A 45 6.22 16.28 7.65
CA ALA A 45 5.01 16.18 6.84
C ALA A 45 4.91 17.29 5.78
N GLN A 46 5.33 18.52 6.11
CA GLN A 46 5.40 19.64 5.16
C GLN A 46 6.46 19.41 4.08
N ILE A 47 7.64 18.92 4.47
CA ILE A 47 8.72 18.58 3.54
C ILE A 47 8.25 17.48 2.58
N ARG A 48 7.66 16.39 3.10
CA ARG A 48 7.09 15.32 2.25
C ARG A 48 6.08 15.87 1.27
N ASN A 49 5.16 16.72 1.72
CA ASN A 49 4.17 17.36 0.85
C ASN A 49 4.83 18.18 -0.27
N ARG A 50 5.85 18.99 0.06
CA ARG A 50 6.59 19.82 -0.90
C ARG A 50 7.37 18.97 -1.91
N SER A 51 7.92 17.84 -1.47
CA SER A 51 8.61 16.86 -2.33
C SER A 51 7.67 15.93 -3.08
N ASN A 52 6.37 16.23 -3.12
CA ASN A 52 5.33 15.42 -3.75
C ASN A 52 5.26 13.97 -3.20
N LEU A 53 5.73 13.73 -1.98
CA LEU A 53 5.65 12.43 -1.32
C LEU A 53 4.36 12.31 -0.51
N PRO A 54 3.73 11.12 -0.45
CA PRO A 54 2.49 10.93 0.30
C PRO A 54 2.69 11.25 1.78
N VAL A 55 1.98 12.27 2.27
CA VAL A 55 1.98 12.68 3.68
C VAL A 55 1.22 11.66 4.55
N VAL A 56 0.23 10.99 3.94
CA VAL A 56 -0.59 9.97 4.58
C VAL A 56 -0.33 8.64 3.91
N THR A 57 0.10 7.68 4.71
CA THR A 57 0.17 6.30 4.27
C THR A 57 -1.07 5.56 4.80
N ARG A 58 -1.69 4.74 3.95
CA ARG A 58 -2.84 3.90 4.30
C ARG A 58 -2.44 2.44 4.26
N ARG A 59 -3.18 1.59 4.97
CA ARG A 59 -2.98 0.15 4.85
C ARG A 59 -3.48 -0.30 3.49
N PHE A 60 -2.85 -1.33 2.93
CA PHE A 60 -3.22 -1.90 1.64
C PHE A 60 -4.71 -2.27 1.61
N LYS A 61 -5.22 -2.90 2.68
CA LYS A 61 -6.65 -3.28 2.77
C LYS A 61 -7.62 -2.11 2.63
N ASP A 62 -7.25 -0.92 3.12
CA ASP A 62 -8.12 0.24 3.07
C ASP A 62 -8.20 0.78 1.64
N ILE A 63 -7.07 0.76 0.92
CA ILE A 63 -7.01 1.14 -0.50
C ILE A 63 -7.70 0.09 -1.37
N ALA A 64 -7.49 -1.19 -1.08
CA ALA A 64 -8.12 -2.29 -1.80
C ALA A 64 -9.65 -2.21 -1.74
N LYS A 65 -10.22 -1.82 -0.59
CA LYS A 65 -11.67 -1.57 -0.46
C LYS A 65 -12.16 -0.45 -1.38
N LEU A 66 -11.41 0.66 -1.47
CA LEU A 66 -11.76 1.78 -2.36
C LEU A 66 -11.67 1.36 -3.84
N ALA A 67 -10.67 0.55 -4.19
CA ALA A 67 -10.52 0.03 -5.54
C ALA A 67 -11.66 -0.94 -5.92
N ILE A 68 -12.06 -1.80 -4.98
CA ILE A 68 -13.22 -2.69 -5.13
C ILE A 68 -14.49 -1.87 -5.34
N GLU A 69 -14.76 -0.90 -4.46
CA GLU A 69 -15.94 -0.05 -4.53
C GLU A 69 -16.05 0.65 -5.89
N ARG A 70 -14.94 1.22 -6.38
CA ARG A 70 -14.90 1.85 -7.70
C ARG A 70 -15.17 0.86 -8.83
N MET A 71 -14.57 -0.33 -8.81
CA MET A 71 -14.82 -1.36 -9.82
C MET A 71 -16.28 -1.83 -9.81
N GLU A 72 -16.88 -2.00 -8.63
CA GLU A 72 -18.29 -2.36 -8.46
C GLU A 72 -19.22 -1.22 -8.96
N GLN A 73 -18.87 0.05 -8.72
CA GLN A 73 -19.56 1.21 -9.29
C GLN A 73 -19.47 1.24 -10.83
N GLU A 74 -18.29 1.01 -11.40
CA GLU A 74 -18.11 0.95 -12.86
C GLU A 74 -18.94 -0.19 -13.48
N LEU A 75 -18.97 -1.36 -12.84
CA LEU A 75 -19.78 -2.51 -13.26
C LEU A 75 -21.28 -2.21 -13.21
N SER A 76 -21.77 -1.62 -12.12
CA SER A 76 -23.20 -1.29 -11.96
C SER A 76 -23.66 -0.19 -12.92
N ALA A 77 -22.77 0.74 -13.29
CA ALA A 77 -23.03 1.77 -14.30
C ALA A 77 -22.97 1.24 -15.76
N GLY A 78 -22.70 -0.04 -15.99
CA GLY A 78 -22.60 -0.64 -17.33
C GLY A 78 -21.35 -0.22 -18.12
N LYS A 79 -20.41 0.49 -17.51
CA LYS A 79 -19.16 0.97 -18.14
C LYS A 79 -17.93 0.13 -17.76
N GLY A 80 -18.07 -0.74 -16.76
CA GLY A 80 -16.99 -1.57 -16.25
C GLY A 80 -16.68 -2.77 -17.14
N LYS A 81 -15.40 -3.19 -17.15
CA LYS A 81 -14.99 -4.42 -17.84
C LYS A 81 -15.51 -5.63 -17.08
N VAL A 82 -16.02 -6.64 -17.79
CA VAL A 82 -16.53 -7.89 -17.18
C VAL A 82 -15.48 -8.54 -16.26
N ILE A 83 -14.20 -8.47 -16.63
CA ILE A 83 -13.06 -9.00 -15.86
C ILE A 83 -12.89 -8.36 -14.47
N TYR A 84 -13.51 -7.21 -14.19
CA TYR A 84 -13.45 -6.62 -12.86
C TYR A 84 -14.10 -7.50 -11.80
N ARG A 85 -15.07 -8.34 -12.17
CA ARG A 85 -15.63 -9.33 -11.23
C ARG A 85 -14.55 -10.29 -10.73
N ASP A 86 -13.69 -10.74 -11.63
CA ASP A 86 -12.56 -11.63 -11.29
C ASP A 86 -11.52 -10.89 -10.45
N TYR A 87 -11.21 -9.63 -10.80
CA TYR A 87 -10.27 -8.82 -10.01
C TYR A 87 -10.78 -8.57 -8.58
N VAL A 88 -12.07 -8.23 -8.42
CA VAL A 88 -12.69 -8.03 -7.11
C VAL A 88 -12.57 -9.30 -6.26
N ARG A 89 -12.87 -10.47 -6.84
CA ARG A 89 -12.71 -11.75 -6.17
C ARG A 89 -11.26 -12.00 -5.77
N VAL A 90 -10.32 -11.83 -6.69
CA VAL A 90 -8.90 -12.05 -6.43
C VAL A 90 -8.36 -11.14 -5.32
N ILE A 91 -8.77 -9.87 -5.31
CA ILE A 91 -8.38 -8.92 -4.27
C ILE A 91 -8.90 -9.37 -2.91
N LYS A 92 -10.17 -9.79 -2.82
CA LYS A 92 -10.81 -10.24 -1.58
C LYS A 92 -10.22 -11.55 -1.06
N ASP A 93 -10.02 -12.52 -1.95
CA ASP A 93 -9.71 -13.90 -1.58
C ASP A 93 -8.21 -14.16 -1.39
N TYR A 94 -7.33 -13.43 -2.11
CA TYR A 94 -5.90 -13.70 -2.10
C TYR A 94 -5.04 -12.50 -1.69
N ILE A 95 -5.33 -11.30 -2.21
CA ILE A 95 -4.43 -10.16 -2.01
C ILE A 95 -4.63 -9.53 -0.61
N ILE A 96 -5.87 -9.29 -0.19
CA ILE A 96 -6.16 -8.70 1.13
C ILE A 96 -5.70 -9.62 2.29
N PRO A 97 -5.93 -10.94 2.26
CA PRO A 97 -5.47 -11.82 3.34
C PRO A 97 -3.96 -11.77 3.54
N SER A 98 -3.19 -11.70 2.45
CA SER A 98 -1.73 -11.71 2.49
C SER A 98 -1.13 -10.32 2.77
N LEU A 99 -1.56 -9.30 2.04
CA LEU A 99 -0.93 -7.97 2.06
C LEU A 99 -1.74 -6.91 2.81
N GLY A 100 -2.96 -7.21 3.24
CA GLY A 100 -3.90 -6.22 3.76
C GLY A 100 -3.39 -5.40 4.95
N ASN A 101 -2.51 -5.99 5.76
CA ASN A 101 -1.91 -5.32 6.92
C ASN A 101 -0.68 -4.46 6.59
N HIS A 102 -0.07 -4.64 5.41
CA HIS A 102 1.05 -3.83 4.96
C HIS A 102 0.59 -2.39 4.67
N MET A 103 1.54 -1.45 4.74
CA MET A 103 1.30 -0.10 4.25
C MET A 103 1.40 -0.10 2.72
N ILE A 104 0.52 0.64 2.03
CA ILE A 104 0.54 0.72 0.56
C ILE A 104 1.88 1.24 0.01
N THR A 105 2.61 2.01 0.82
CA THR A 105 3.95 2.54 0.52
C THR A 105 5.09 1.59 0.86
N ASN A 106 4.81 0.44 1.46
CA ASN A 106 5.78 -0.54 1.95
C ASN A 106 5.43 -1.95 1.47
N ILE A 107 5.18 -2.06 0.16
CA ILE A 107 5.09 -3.33 -0.55
C ILE A 107 6.42 -3.49 -1.27
N ASP A 108 7.35 -4.15 -0.61
CA ASP A 108 8.69 -4.45 -1.11
C ASP A 108 8.77 -5.91 -1.62
N TYR A 109 9.97 -6.32 -2.02
CA TYR A 109 10.20 -7.68 -2.52
C TYR A 109 9.83 -8.76 -1.49
N GLU A 110 10.11 -8.52 -0.20
CA GLU A 110 9.82 -9.50 0.85
C GLU A 110 8.31 -9.67 1.04
N ALA A 111 7.55 -8.57 1.01
CA ALA A 111 6.09 -8.61 1.05
C ALA A 111 5.52 -9.39 -0.16
N LEU A 112 6.10 -9.23 -1.36
CA LEU A 112 5.69 -9.98 -2.55
C LEU A 112 6.01 -11.47 -2.45
N GLU A 113 7.17 -11.84 -1.91
CA GLU A 113 7.53 -13.24 -1.66
C GLU A 113 6.62 -13.89 -0.61
N GLN A 114 6.21 -13.14 0.41
CA GLN A 114 5.20 -13.59 1.38
C GLN A 114 3.83 -13.81 0.72
N PHE A 115 3.41 -12.90 -0.17
CA PHE A 115 2.19 -13.07 -0.96
C PHE A 115 2.24 -14.32 -1.84
N ASP A 116 3.37 -14.57 -2.50
CA ASP A 116 3.58 -15.73 -3.37
C ASP A 116 3.49 -17.06 -2.60
N ARG A 117 4.02 -17.12 -1.38
CA ARG A 117 3.85 -18.29 -0.50
C ARG A 117 2.41 -18.44 -0.04
N ALA A 118 1.80 -17.37 0.46
CA ALA A 118 0.44 -17.40 0.98
C ALA A 118 -0.59 -17.78 -0.10
N ARG A 119 -0.43 -17.33 -1.35
CA ARG A 119 -1.36 -17.70 -2.43
C ARG A 119 -1.26 -19.19 -2.79
N ILE A 120 -0.08 -19.80 -2.73
CA ILE A 120 0.10 -21.23 -3.00
C ILE A 120 -0.62 -22.05 -1.92
N GLU A 121 -0.45 -21.65 -0.66
CA GLU A 121 -1.14 -22.27 0.48
C GLU A 121 -2.67 -22.14 0.35
N LEU A 122 -3.17 -20.94 0.02
CA LEU A 122 -4.61 -20.69 -0.17
C LEU A 122 -5.20 -21.43 -1.38
N MET A 123 -4.43 -21.60 -2.46
CA MET A 123 -4.88 -22.30 -3.67
C MET A 123 -4.73 -23.83 -3.57
N GLY A 124 -3.88 -24.33 -2.67
CA GLY A 124 -3.53 -25.75 -2.56
C GLY A 124 -2.77 -26.30 -3.79
N LYS A 125 -2.35 -25.43 -4.71
CA LYS A 125 -1.61 -25.76 -5.94
C LYS A 125 -0.87 -24.56 -6.48
N GLU A 126 0.11 -24.79 -7.35
CA GLU A 126 0.80 -23.72 -8.05
C GLU A 126 -0.16 -22.96 -9.00
N PRO A 127 -0.17 -21.62 -8.97
CA PRO A 127 -0.95 -20.82 -9.91
C PRO A 127 -0.45 -20.97 -11.34
N THR A 128 -1.37 -21.04 -12.30
CA THR A 128 -1.01 -20.97 -13.72
C THR A 128 -0.53 -19.57 -14.10
N SER A 129 0.21 -19.45 -15.21
CA SER A 129 0.61 -18.16 -15.79
C SER A 129 -0.57 -17.19 -15.98
N SER A 130 -1.71 -17.68 -16.46
CA SER A 130 -2.94 -16.87 -16.61
C SER A 130 -3.51 -16.39 -15.28
N THR A 131 -3.41 -17.21 -14.24
CA THR A 131 -3.83 -16.84 -12.88
C THR A 131 -2.92 -15.75 -12.31
N LEU A 132 -1.60 -15.90 -12.46
CA LEU A 132 -0.63 -14.89 -12.05
C LEU A 132 -0.88 -13.55 -12.75
N HIS A 133 -1.12 -13.58 -14.07
CA HIS A 133 -1.42 -12.37 -14.82
C HIS A 133 -2.68 -11.65 -14.31
N THR A 134 -3.73 -12.42 -13.98
CA THR A 134 -4.97 -11.89 -13.41
C THR A 134 -4.75 -11.29 -12.02
N GLN A 135 -3.96 -11.95 -11.17
CA GLN A 135 -3.59 -11.44 -9.85
C GLN A 135 -2.77 -10.16 -9.92
N ASN A 136 -1.80 -10.10 -10.83
CA ASN A 136 -0.96 -8.93 -11.05
C ASN A 136 -1.78 -7.75 -11.57
N ALA A 137 -2.70 -8.00 -12.51
CA ALA A 137 -3.61 -6.99 -13.00
C ALA A 137 -4.51 -6.46 -11.87
N ALA A 138 -5.10 -7.35 -11.06
CA ALA A 138 -5.93 -6.97 -9.92
C ALA A 138 -5.17 -6.15 -8.86
N MET A 139 -3.92 -6.53 -8.57
CA MET A 139 -3.05 -5.80 -7.66
C MET A 139 -2.73 -4.39 -8.19
N ASN A 140 -2.42 -4.26 -9.49
CA ASN A 140 -2.19 -2.96 -10.12
C ASN A 140 -3.40 -2.04 -9.99
N ARG A 141 -4.64 -2.55 -10.05
CA ARG A 141 -5.84 -1.71 -9.81
C ARG A 141 -5.86 -1.09 -8.43
N VAL A 142 -5.33 -1.78 -7.41
CA VAL A 142 -5.22 -1.22 -6.05
C VAL A 142 -4.16 -0.13 -6.00
N PHE A 143 -3.02 -0.32 -6.69
CA PHE A 143 -1.98 0.71 -6.78
C PHE A 143 -2.43 1.92 -7.58
N ASP A 144 -3.14 1.74 -8.69
CA ASP A 144 -3.76 2.81 -9.48
C ASP A 144 -4.68 3.66 -8.59
N GLU A 145 -5.54 3.00 -7.80
CA GLU A 145 -6.44 3.70 -6.88
C GLU A 145 -5.66 4.46 -5.79
N ALA A 146 -4.52 3.93 -5.33
CA ALA A 146 -3.64 4.63 -4.40
C ALA A 146 -3.04 5.89 -5.03
N VAL A 147 -2.62 5.83 -6.29
CA VAL A 147 -2.07 6.96 -7.03
C VAL A 147 -3.13 8.03 -7.27
N ILE A 148 -4.32 7.63 -7.75
CA ILE A 148 -5.44 8.55 -8.01
C ILE A 148 -5.84 9.34 -6.76
N ARG A 149 -5.72 8.71 -5.58
CA ARG A 149 -6.04 9.34 -4.29
C ARG A 149 -4.84 10.02 -3.61
N GLY A 150 -3.67 10.02 -4.24
CA GLY A 150 -2.45 10.65 -3.71
C GLY A 150 -1.82 9.92 -2.53
N PHE A 151 -2.12 8.64 -2.33
CA PHE A 151 -1.48 7.78 -1.32
C PHE A 151 -0.19 7.12 -1.84
N LEU A 152 -0.01 7.08 -3.16
CA LEU A 152 1.24 6.73 -3.83
C LEU A 152 1.56 7.80 -4.88
N THR A 153 2.84 8.00 -5.16
CA THR A 153 3.28 8.77 -6.34
C THR A 153 3.36 7.86 -7.54
N GLU A 154 3.23 8.38 -8.76
CA GLU A 154 3.40 7.59 -9.98
C GLU A 154 4.78 6.90 -10.06
N ALA A 155 5.83 7.55 -9.55
CA ALA A 155 7.17 6.96 -9.47
C ALA A 155 7.27 5.77 -8.47
N LYS A 156 6.40 5.72 -7.46
CA LYS A 156 6.27 4.60 -6.51
C LYS A 156 5.03 3.72 -6.79
N GLY A 157 4.20 4.09 -7.76
CA GLY A 157 3.21 3.24 -8.38
C GLY A 157 4.00 2.25 -9.18
N ILE A 158 4.53 1.25 -8.47
CA ILE A 158 5.37 0.19 -9.00
C ILE A 158 4.69 -0.26 -10.29
N LYS A 159 5.34 -0.06 -11.44
CA LYS A 159 5.25 -1.03 -12.52
C LYS A 159 6.05 -2.19 -11.96
N PRO A 160 5.43 -3.21 -11.36
CA PRO A 160 6.21 -4.36 -10.94
C PRO A 160 6.88 -4.85 -12.22
N ALA A 161 8.21 -4.78 -12.25
CA ALA A 161 9.00 -5.65 -13.08
C ALA A 161 8.76 -7.06 -12.53
N TRP A 162 7.55 -7.60 -12.76
CA TRP A 162 7.31 -9.01 -12.63
C TRP A 162 8.26 -9.65 -13.63
N PRO A 163 9.21 -10.49 -13.19
CA PRO A 163 9.82 -11.42 -14.11
C PRO A 163 8.70 -12.33 -14.61
N LYS A 164 8.75 -12.69 -15.90
CA LYS A 164 7.84 -13.63 -16.55
C LYS A 164 7.75 -14.96 -15.76
N PRO A 165 6.73 -15.81 -15.99
CA PRO A 165 6.51 -17.03 -15.19
C PRO A 165 7.77 -17.91 -15.16
N GLY A 166 8.23 -18.26 -13.96
CA GLY A 166 9.49 -18.98 -13.73
C GLY A 166 10.49 -18.10 -12.94
N PHE A 167 10.34 -18.10 -11.63
CA PHE A 167 11.24 -17.41 -10.70
C PHE A 167 12.67 -17.92 -10.86
N ILE A 168 13.58 -17.06 -11.33
CA ILE A 168 15.03 -17.27 -11.33
C ILE A 168 15.52 -17.09 -9.88
N PRO A 169 16.01 -18.15 -9.21
CA PRO A 169 16.51 -18.04 -7.84
C PRO A 169 17.67 -17.04 -7.71
N LYS A 170 17.88 -16.46 -6.52
CA LYS A 170 18.98 -15.49 -6.25
C LYS A 170 20.36 -15.96 -6.72
N SER A 171 20.61 -17.26 -6.82
CA SER A 171 21.86 -17.84 -7.33
C SER A 171 22.12 -17.58 -8.81
N GLU A 172 21.10 -17.25 -9.60
CA GLU A 172 21.18 -16.99 -11.05
C GLU A 172 21.11 -15.48 -11.40
N MET A 173 21.03 -14.58 -10.40
CA MET A 173 21.06 -13.12 -10.61
C MET A 173 22.49 -12.54 -10.72
N LEU A 174 23.53 -13.37 -10.74
CA LEU A 174 24.90 -12.93 -10.97
C LEU A 174 25.27 -13.13 -12.45
N ILE A 175 24.99 -12.13 -13.28
CA ILE A 175 25.70 -11.96 -14.58
C ILE A 175 26.20 -10.52 -14.67
N GLU A 176 27.48 -10.40 -14.28
CA GLU A 176 28.55 -9.58 -14.86
C GLU A 176 28.24 -8.14 -15.27
N ASN A 177 28.75 -7.20 -14.46
CA ASN A 177 29.29 -5.94 -14.97
C ASN A 177 30.34 -6.26 -16.03
N HIS A 178 29.99 -6.19 -17.31
CA HIS A 178 30.94 -5.93 -18.39
C HIS A 178 30.36 -4.83 -19.29
N PHE A 179 31.18 -3.78 -19.44
CA PHE A 179 31.00 -2.49 -20.11
C PHE A 179 30.40 -1.35 -19.27
#